data_AF-A0A966SNC0-F1
#
_entry.id   AF-A0A966SNC0-F1
#
_cell.length_a   1.000
_cell.length_b   1.000
_cell.length_c   1.000
_cell.angle_alpha   90.00
_cell.angle_beta   90.00
_cell.angle_gamma   90.00
#
_symmetry.space_group_name_H-M   'P 1'
#
loop_
_entity.id
_entity.type
_entity.pdbx_description
1 polymer ?
#
loop_
_entity_poly.entity_id
_entity_poly.type
_entity_poly.pdbx_seq_one_letter_code
_entity_poly.pdbx_strand_id
1 'polypeptide(L)'
;MKKSFALILMLAAVSGCGFTTAGPPWQQWMYEGPPAKEGVEYPPLYVQGWKDGCHTGTAAQVPPYYKQFYSFKQDYELAQNKVYYQGWKDAFDYCQKYLNQYYYRDFI
;
A
#
# COMPACT_ATOMS: atom_id res chain seq x y z
N MET A 1 -27.22 -24.57 23.00
CA MET A 1 -26.40 -24.95 21.83
C MET A 1 -26.59 -24.03 20.62
N LYS A 2 -27.81 -23.79 20.10
CA LYS A 2 -28.03 -22.92 18.92
C LYS A 2 -27.62 -21.44 19.11
N LYS A 3 -27.90 -20.86 20.29
CA LYS A 3 -27.54 -19.45 20.61
C LYS A 3 -26.03 -19.21 20.75
N SER A 4 -25.31 -20.19 21.31
CA SER A 4 -23.86 -20.14 21.48
C SER A 4 -23.12 -20.22 20.15
N PHE A 5 -23.64 -21.00 19.19
CA PHE A 5 -23.07 -21.10 17.84
C PHE A 5 -23.22 -19.78 17.06
N ALA A 6 -24.38 -19.12 17.19
CA ALA A 6 -24.61 -17.80 16.59
C ALA A 6 -23.67 -16.72 17.15
N LEU A 7 -23.39 -16.75 18.46
CA LEU A 7 -22.43 -15.85 19.11
C LEU A 7 -21.00 -16.05 18.60
N ILE A 8 -20.55 -17.30 18.43
CA ILE A 8 -19.22 -17.62 17.88
C ILE A 8 -19.09 -17.13 16.43
N LEU A 9 -20.13 -17.29 15.62
CA LEU A 9 -20.18 -16.82 14.24
C LEU A 9 -20.15 -15.29 14.14
N MET A 10 -20.85 -14.58 15.03
CA MET A 10 -20.77 -13.11 15.10
C MET A 10 -19.39 -12.64 15.56
N LEU A 11 -18.79 -13.28 16.56
CA LEU A 11 -17.43 -12.95 17.03
C LEU A 11 -16.38 -13.16 15.93
N ALA A 12 -16.52 -14.23 15.13
CA ALA A 12 -15.66 -14.50 13.99
C ALA A 12 -15.86 -13.50 12.82
N ALA A 13 -17.05 -12.95 12.66
CA ALA A 13 -17.32 -11.93 11.64
C ALA A 13 -16.71 -10.56 11.99
N VAL A 14 -16.62 -10.22 13.29
CA VAL A 14 -16.04 -8.95 13.75
C VAL A 14 -14.50 -8.99 13.78
N SER A 15 -13.88 -10.16 13.88
CA SER A 15 -12.42 -10.31 13.83
C SER A 15 -11.81 -10.21 12.41
N GLY A 16 -12.63 -10.05 11.37
CA GLY A 16 -12.18 -9.92 9.98
C GLY A 16 -11.69 -8.53 9.56
N CYS A 17 -11.79 -7.52 10.44
CA CYS A 17 -11.29 -6.17 10.18
C CYS A 17 -9.75 -6.14 10.17
N GLY A 18 -9.15 -6.49 9.04
CA GLY A 18 -7.68 -6.47 8.86
C GLY A 18 -7.20 -7.06 7.54
N PHE A 19 -8.04 -7.84 6.85
CA PHE A 19 -7.68 -8.47 5.58
C PHE A 19 -7.87 -7.59 4.34
N THR A 20 -8.05 -6.27 4.47
CA THR A 20 -8.31 -5.40 3.32
C THR A 20 -7.04 -4.96 2.59
N THR A 21 -5.86 -5.22 3.16
CA THR A 21 -4.56 -4.85 2.58
C THR A 21 -3.55 -5.97 2.78
N ALA A 22 -2.63 -6.16 1.82
CA ALA A 22 -1.54 -7.12 1.97
C ALA A 22 -0.33 -6.49 2.64
N GLY A 23 0.35 -7.33 3.42
CA GLY A 23 1.54 -6.96 4.18
C GLY A 23 1.20 -6.64 5.64
N PRO A 24 2.16 -6.80 6.54
CA PRO A 24 1.94 -6.52 7.94
C PRO A 24 1.52 -5.05 8.21
N PRO A 25 0.73 -4.79 9.27
CA PRO A 25 0.18 -3.45 9.55
C PRO A 25 1.22 -2.34 9.59
N TRP A 26 2.45 -2.64 10.05
CA TRP A 26 3.56 -1.68 10.12
C TRP A 26 4.16 -1.30 8.76
N GLN A 27 3.67 -1.85 7.64
CA GLN A 27 4.07 -1.45 6.29
C GLN A 27 3.02 -0.57 5.62
N GLN A 28 1.85 -0.34 6.23
CA GLN A 28 0.78 0.42 5.58
C GLN A 28 1.10 1.92 5.45
N TRP A 29 1.98 2.46 6.30
CA TRP A 29 2.40 3.87 6.29
C TRP A 29 2.92 4.34 4.93
N MET A 30 3.57 3.46 4.15
CA MET A 30 4.13 3.85 2.84
C MET A 30 3.06 4.20 1.80
N TYR A 31 1.83 3.71 1.98
CA TYR A 31 0.69 4.05 1.13
C TYR A 31 0.01 5.35 1.54
N GLU A 32 0.36 5.93 2.68
CA GLU A 32 -0.17 7.21 3.13
C GLU A 32 0.64 8.39 2.59
N GLY A 33 1.91 8.17 2.26
CA GLY A 33 2.78 9.19 1.68
C GLY A 33 4.26 8.84 1.75
N PRO A 34 5.13 9.76 1.27
CA PRO A 34 6.57 9.63 1.38
C PRO A 34 7.03 9.55 2.84
N PRO A 35 8.17 8.88 3.12
CA PRO A 35 8.74 8.86 4.45
C PRO A 35 8.97 10.29 4.95
N ALA A 36 8.47 10.57 6.15
CA ALA A 36 8.66 11.84 6.81
C ALA A 36 10.16 12.10 7.01
N LYS A 37 10.61 13.28 6.60
CA LYS A 37 11.98 13.76 6.84
C LYS A 37 11.88 15.09 7.56
N GLU A 38 12.69 15.25 8.61
CA GLU A 38 12.69 16.47 9.41
C GLU A 38 12.97 17.70 8.51
N GLY A 39 12.12 18.72 8.62
CA GLY A 39 12.22 19.94 7.82
C GLY A 39 11.78 19.80 6.35
N VAL A 40 11.21 18.67 5.93
CA VAL A 40 10.74 18.45 4.56
C VAL A 40 9.23 18.31 4.52
N GLU A 41 8.56 19.25 3.88
CA GLU A 41 7.15 19.16 3.51
C GLU A 41 7.01 18.86 2.03
N TYR A 42 6.28 17.80 1.68
CA TYR A 42 6.07 17.40 0.30
C TYR A 42 4.83 18.11 -0.28
N PRO A 43 4.89 18.62 -1.52
CA PRO A 43 3.73 19.22 -2.17
C PRO A 43 2.54 18.24 -2.22
N PRO A 44 1.29 18.70 -2.05
CA PRO A 44 0.12 17.81 -2.06
C PRO A 44 0.00 16.93 -3.31
N LEU A 45 0.32 17.48 -4.49
CA LEU A 45 0.34 16.73 -5.74
C LEU A 45 1.43 15.65 -5.77
N TYR A 46 2.58 15.90 -5.16
CA TYR A 46 3.63 14.90 -5.01
C TYR A 46 3.14 13.75 -4.13
N VAL A 47 2.47 14.07 -3.01
CA VAL A 47 1.90 13.08 -2.10
C VAL A 47 0.80 12.26 -2.80
N GLN A 48 -0.04 12.88 -3.61
CA GLN A 48 -1.03 12.15 -4.42
C GLN A 48 -0.36 11.19 -5.41
N GLY A 49 0.63 11.70 -6.17
CA GLY A 49 1.44 10.88 -7.06
C GLY A 49 2.09 9.71 -6.31
N TRP A 50 2.62 9.96 -5.13
CA TRP A 50 3.23 8.93 -4.29
C TRP A 50 2.25 7.80 -3.96
N LYS A 51 1.04 8.12 -3.51
CA LYS A 51 0.01 7.12 -3.18
C LYS A 51 -0.28 6.23 -4.40
N ASP A 52 -0.51 6.85 -5.55
CA ASP A 52 -0.83 6.16 -6.80
C ASP A 52 0.33 5.30 -7.32
N GLY A 53 1.55 5.85 -7.25
CA GLY A 53 2.78 5.16 -7.64
C GLY A 53 3.07 3.96 -6.76
N CYS A 54 2.87 4.09 -5.44
CA CYS A 54 3.06 3.00 -4.48
C CYS A 54 2.10 1.84 -4.74
N HIS A 55 0.81 2.13 -4.94
CA HIS A 55 -0.19 1.12 -5.36
C HIS A 55 0.25 0.40 -6.64
N THR A 56 0.72 1.16 -7.63
CA THR A 56 1.16 0.60 -8.92
C THR A 56 2.41 -0.27 -8.79
N GLY A 57 3.43 0.20 -8.07
CA GLY A 57 4.68 -0.54 -7.86
C GLY A 57 4.42 -1.87 -7.17
N THR A 58 3.56 -1.86 -6.14
CA THR A 58 3.14 -3.09 -5.45
C THR A 58 2.38 -4.04 -6.39
N ALA A 59 1.45 -3.54 -7.18
CA ALA A 59 0.68 -4.37 -8.11
C ALA A 59 1.56 -5.02 -9.21
N ALA A 60 2.57 -4.29 -9.68
CA ALA A 60 3.41 -4.74 -10.79
C ALA A 60 4.48 -5.74 -10.34
N GLN A 61 5.23 -5.42 -9.28
CA GLN A 61 6.58 -5.94 -9.07
C GLN A 61 6.77 -6.76 -7.79
N VAL A 62 5.74 -6.87 -6.96
CA VAL A 62 5.77 -7.59 -5.66
C VAL A 62 5.08 -8.96 -5.81
N PRO A 63 5.36 -9.97 -4.96
CA PRO A 63 4.79 -11.31 -5.09
C PRO A 63 3.26 -11.36 -5.21
N PRO A 64 2.71 -12.42 -5.85
CA PRO A 64 1.29 -12.53 -6.18
C PRO A 64 0.31 -12.26 -5.04
N TYR A 65 0.69 -12.59 -3.80
CA TYR A 65 -0.12 -12.31 -2.61
C TYR A 65 -0.51 -10.82 -2.50
N TYR A 66 0.40 -9.90 -2.81
CA TYR A 66 0.12 -8.46 -2.74
C TYR A 66 -0.80 -8.00 -3.89
N LYS A 67 -0.71 -8.64 -5.06
CA LYS A 67 -1.46 -8.24 -6.26
C LYS A 67 -2.97 -8.40 -6.11
N GLN A 68 -3.44 -9.13 -5.10
CA GLN A 68 -4.86 -9.26 -4.79
C GLN A 68 -5.45 -7.97 -4.16
N PHE A 69 -4.61 -7.10 -3.60
CA PHE A 69 -5.02 -5.92 -2.84
C PHE A 69 -4.64 -4.59 -3.51
N TYR A 70 -3.72 -4.63 -4.47
CA TYR A 70 -3.19 -3.45 -5.13
C TYR A 70 -3.33 -3.56 -6.65
N SER A 71 -3.57 -2.42 -7.31
CA SER A 71 -3.75 -2.31 -8.75
C SER A 71 -2.97 -1.11 -9.30
N PHE A 72 -2.83 -1.04 -10.62
CA PHE A 72 -2.33 0.15 -11.29
C PHE A 72 -3.22 1.36 -10.96
N LYS A 73 -2.60 2.43 -10.49
CA LYS A 73 -3.22 3.73 -10.24
C LYS A 73 -2.34 4.83 -10.81
N GLN A 74 -2.89 5.58 -11.75
CA GLN A 74 -2.29 6.81 -12.25
C GLN A 74 -3.42 7.67 -12.84
N ASP A 75 -3.52 8.90 -12.37
CA ASP A 75 -4.42 9.89 -12.94
C ASP A 75 -3.83 10.40 -14.26
N TYR A 76 -4.55 10.20 -15.37
CA TYR A 76 -4.06 10.53 -16.70
C TYR A 76 -3.94 12.05 -16.92
N GLU A 77 -4.78 12.86 -16.26
CA GLU A 77 -4.74 14.32 -16.36
C GLU A 77 -3.53 14.87 -15.61
N LEU A 78 -3.20 14.24 -14.48
CA LEU A 78 -2.05 14.61 -13.67
C LEU A 78 -0.74 13.96 -14.12
N ALA A 79 -0.77 12.92 -14.96
CA ALA A 79 0.43 12.23 -15.44
C ALA A 79 1.41 13.15 -16.21
N GLN A 80 0.90 14.24 -16.78
CA GLN A 80 1.73 15.27 -17.44
C GLN A 80 2.24 16.35 -16.47
N ASN A 81 1.69 16.42 -15.25
CA ASN A 81 2.16 17.30 -14.20
C ASN A 81 3.46 16.75 -13.60
N LYS A 82 4.55 17.51 -13.73
CA LYS A 82 5.89 17.09 -13.28
C LYS A 82 5.95 16.72 -11.80
N VAL A 83 5.22 17.43 -10.94
CA VAL A 83 5.26 17.20 -9.48
C VAL A 83 4.54 15.90 -9.13
N TYR A 84 3.35 15.69 -9.70
CA TYR A 84 2.60 14.44 -9.54
C TYR A 84 3.39 13.25 -10.10
N TYR A 85 3.87 13.36 -11.34
CA TYR A 85 4.58 12.27 -12.00
C TYR A 85 5.89 11.92 -11.29
N GLN A 86 6.60 12.90 -10.74
CA GLN A 86 7.78 12.65 -9.92
C GLN A 86 7.44 11.84 -8.67
N GLY A 87 6.39 12.24 -7.93
CA GLY A 87 5.94 11.49 -6.75
C GLY A 87 5.51 10.07 -7.11
N TRP A 88 4.81 9.91 -8.23
CA TRP A 88 4.43 8.60 -8.76
C TRP A 88 5.63 7.71 -9.04
N LYS A 89 6.64 8.24 -9.73
CA LYS A 89 7.84 7.47 -10.10
C LYS A 89 8.68 7.10 -8.89
N ASP A 90 8.86 8.04 -7.96
CA ASP A 90 9.61 7.81 -6.73
C ASP A 90 8.97 6.70 -5.89
N ALA A 91 7.65 6.75 -5.72
CA ALA A 91 6.91 5.77 -4.95
C ALA A 91 6.82 4.40 -5.64
N PHE A 92 6.66 4.37 -6.97
CA PHE A 92 6.69 3.12 -7.74
C PHE A 92 7.97 2.33 -7.44
N ASP A 93 9.12 3.01 -7.47
CA ASP A 93 10.42 2.41 -7.19
C ASP A 93 10.63 2.11 -5.70
N TYR A 94 10.26 3.03 -4.82
CA TYR A 94 10.46 2.86 -3.39
C TYR A 94 9.65 1.69 -2.83
N CYS A 95 8.34 1.68 -3.08
CA CYS A 95 7.42 0.70 -2.48
C CYS A 95 7.70 -0.73 -2.97
N GLN A 96 7.97 -0.92 -4.27
CA GLN A 96 8.33 -2.26 -4.78
C GLN A 96 9.61 -2.79 -4.11
N LYS A 97 10.64 -1.94 -3.96
CA LYS A 97 11.94 -2.33 -3.42
C LYS A 97 11.81 -2.63 -1.93
N TYR A 98 11.12 -1.76 -1.20
CA TYR A 98 10.86 -1.94 0.22
C TYR A 98 10.13 -3.28 0.45
N LEU A 99 9.00 -3.52 -0.19
CA LEU A 99 8.24 -4.77 0.04
C LEU A 99 9.03 -6.02 -0.35
N ASN A 100 9.74 -5.98 -1.49
CA ASN A 100 10.57 -7.10 -1.91
C ASN A 100 11.72 -7.36 -0.93
N GLN A 101 12.36 -6.34 -0.37
CA GLN A 101 13.40 -6.52 0.65
C GLN A 101 12.87 -7.26 1.88
N TYR A 102 11.67 -6.91 2.37
CA TYR A 102 11.05 -7.61 3.50
C TYR A 102 10.66 -9.03 3.14
N TYR A 103 10.04 -9.22 1.97
CA TYR A 103 9.68 -10.55 1.48
C TYR A 103 10.91 -11.45 1.45
N TYR A 104 11.99 -11.05 0.76
CA TYR A 104 13.19 -11.87 0.65
C TYR A 104 13.91 -12.11 1.99
N ARG A 105 13.86 -11.16 2.92
CA ARG A 105 14.45 -11.35 4.26
C ARG A 105 13.74 -12.45 5.05
N ASP A 106 12.45 -12.64 4.86
CA ASP A 106 11.71 -13.67 5.58
C ASP A 106 11.94 -15.10 5.00
N PHE A 107 12.59 -15.21 3.82
CA PHE A 107 12.91 -16.48 3.15
C PHE A 107 14.41 -16.85 3.12
N ILE A 108 15.28 -16.06 3.76
CA ILE A 108 16.73 -16.34 3.93
C ILE A 108 17.02 -16.48 5.42
#